data_AF-A0A257TL58-F1
#
_entry.id   AF-A0A257TL58-F1
#
_cell.length_a   1.000
_cell.length_b   1.000
_cell.length_c   1.000
_cell.angle_alpha   90.00
_cell.angle_beta   90.00
_cell.angle_gamma   90.00
#
_symmetry.space_group_name_H-M   'P 1'
#
loop_
_entity.id
_entity.type
_entity.pdbx_description
1 polymer ?
#
loop_
_entity_poly.entity_id
_entity_poly.type
_entity_poly.pdbx_seq_one_letter_code
_entity_poly.pdbx_strand_id
1 'polypeptide(L)'
;MSLPQNKQRTAGLVGLVLVSCLASGPLSQVGAADNRPVLRTVAERRPALTDSSSPQSKPSGHIERLLSKIHRVTNHYYQRTLTTQDQNCWEVMHWIIAYGVKSHILRGGSDGLPVNSIGWLCYGGRCAGQPLVYLDQGRITASKGPHVQGHQGQFLAILAQAKVMKDYPVRVGNQSFTVADLIETEKLGCQSGMELTFKLIALAIIWT
;
A
#
# COMPACT_ATOMS: atom_id res chain seq x y z
N MET A 1 -11.88 -62.66 43.48
CA MET A 1 -10.48 -62.47 43.03
C MET A 1 -10.52 -61.65 41.75
N SER A 2 -9.77 -60.59 41.49
CA SER A 2 -9.14 -59.52 42.27
C SER A 2 -8.75 -58.49 41.19
N LEU A 3 -8.87 -57.20 41.50
CA LEU A 3 -8.42 -56.08 40.66
C LEU A 3 -6.88 -56.11 40.44
N PRO A 4 -6.38 -55.37 39.43
CA PRO A 4 -5.71 -54.09 39.73
C PRO A 4 -6.17 -52.95 38.79
N GLN A 5 -6.49 -51.71 39.21
CA GLN A 5 -5.73 -50.63 39.88
C GLN A 5 -4.76 -49.83 38.99
N ASN A 6 -5.00 -48.50 38.99
CA ASN A 6 -4.15 -47.34 38.64
C ASN A 6 -3.90 -47.00 37.15
N LYS A 7 -3.96 -45.76 36.68
CA LYS A 7 -3.52 -44.52 37.35
C LYS A 7 -4.20 -43.26 36.77
N GLN A 8 -4.79 -42.46 37.66
CA GLN A 8 -5.25 -41.09 37.39
C GLN A 8 -4.06 -40.13 37.25
N ARG A 9 -4.17 -39.12 36.39
CA ARG A 9 -3.31 -37.92 36.43
C ARG A 9 -4.19 -36.70 36.65
N THR A 10 -4.06 -36.14 37.85
CA THR A 10 -4.60 -34.88 38.33
C THR A 10 -3.81 -33.71 37.75
N ALA A 11 -4.50 -32.69 37.25
CA ALA A 11 -3.92 -31.40 36.89
C ALA A 11 -3.73 -30.56 38.16
N GLY A 12 -2.49 -30.13 38.41
CA GLY A 12 -2.12 -29.27 39.53
C GLY A 12 -2.58 -27.83 39.29
N LEU A 13 -3.38 -27.33 40.22
CA LEU A 13 -3.70 -25.92 40.42
C LEU A 13 -2.61 -25.36 41.35
N VAL A 14 -1.77 -24.44 40.85
CA VAL A 14 -0.85 -23.68 41.71
C VAL A 14 -1.37 -22.26 41.79
N GLY A 15 -1.89 -21.92 42.97
CA GLY A 15 -2.27 -20.56 43.32
C GLY A 15 -1.04 -19.68 43.50
N LEU A 16 -1.15 -18.43 43.06
CA LEU A 16 -0.25 -17.36 43.45
C LEU A 16 -1.03 -16.32 44.24
N VAL A 17 -0.42 -15.97 45.37
CA VAL A 17 -0.94 -15.25 46.52
C VAL A 17 -1.13 -13.75 46.22
N LEU A 18 -2.27 -13.22 46.66
CA LEU A 18 -2.53 -11.79 46.85
C LEU A 18 -1.56 -11.20 47.88
N VAL A 19 -0.81 -10.15 47.49
CA VAL A 19 -0.22 -9.21 48.44
C VAL A 19 -0.85 -7.85 48.20
N SER A 20 -1.65 -7.44 49.18
CA SER A 20 -2.22 -6.11 49.32
C SER A 20 -1.23 -5.23 50.09
N CYS A 21 -0.84 -4.09 49.55
CA CYS A 21 -0.17 -3.02 50.30
C CYS A 21 -0.90 -1.71 50.06
N LEU A 22 -1.65 -1.28 51.08
CA LEU A 22 -2.14 0.09 51.24
C LEU A 22 -0.99 0.93 51.82
N ALA A 23 -0.66 2.04 51.19
CA ALA A 23 0.06 3.15 51.83
C ALA A 23 -0.46 4.47 51.27
N SER A 24 -1.08 5.24 52.17
CA SER A 24 -1.62 6.57 51.98
C SER A 24 -0.52 7.63 51.89
N GLY A 25 -0.69 8.64 51.03
CA GLY A 25 0.14 9.85 50.97
C GLY A 25 -0.39 10.83 49.90
N PRO A 26 -0.29 12.16 50.08
CA PRO A 26 -1.43 13.05 49.89
C PRO A 26 -1.64 13.63 48.49
N LEU A 27 -2.92 13.90 48.19
CA LEU A 27 -3.39 14.79 47.13
C LEU A 27 -2.75 16.19 47.28
N SER A 28 -2.16 16.69 46.20
CA SER A 28 -1.97 18.12 45.98
C SER A 28 -2.66 18.54 44.68
N GLN A 29 -3.80 19.19 44.89
CA GLN A 29 -4.42 20.29 44.16
C GLN A 29 -4.53 20.18 42.63
N VAL A 30 -5.74 19.78 42.23
CA VAL A 30 -6.39 20.15 40.97
C VAL A 30 -6.67 21.66 41.01
N GLY A 31 -5.96 22.44 40.18
CA GLY A 31 -6.28 23.83 39.88
C GLY A 31 -7.39 23.91 38.85
N ALA A 32 -8.40 24.72 39.14
CA ALA A 32 -9.62 24.88 38.35
C ALA A 32 -9.42 25.71 37.07
N ALA A 33 -10.07 25.24 36.00
CA ALA A 33 -10.68 25.94 34.87
C ALA A 33 -9.95 27.10 34.18
N ASP A 34 -9.58 26.89 32.91
CA ASP A 34 -9.76 27.90 31.86
C ASP A 34 -10.44 27.26 30.63
N ASN A 35 -11.77 27.31 30.63
CA ASN A 35 -12.62 26.81 29.54
C ASN A 35 -12.88 27.96 28.56
N ARG A 36 -11.92 28.23 27.67
CA ARG A 36 -12.12 29.09 26.49
C ARG A 36 -11.85 28.27 25.22
N PRO A 37 -12.77 28.24 24.25
CA PRO A 37 -12.50 27.57 22.98
C PRO A 37 -11.47 28.39 22.21
N VAL A 38 -10.22 27.93 22.18
CA VAL A 38 -9.21 28.48 21.27
C VAL A 38 -9.53 27.95 19.88
N LEU A 39 -10.43 28.66 19.19
CA LEU A 39 -10.62 28.51 17.76
C LEU A 39 -9.37 29.06 17.05
N ARG A 40 -8.29 28.26 17.01
CA ARG A 40 -7.18 28.54 16.09
C ARG A 40 -7.62 28.09 14.71
N THR A 41 -8.24 29.00 13.98
CA THR A 41 -8.30 28.93 12.52
C THR A 41 -6.86 28.96 12.01
N VAL A 42 -6.29 27.78 11.76
CA VAL A 42 -5.12 27.67 10.89
C VAL A 42 -5.66 27.93 9.49
N ALA A 43 -5.70 29.20 9.10
CA ALA A 43 -5.84 29.58 7.72
C ALA A 43 -4.59 29.05 7.01
N GLU A 44 -4.73 27.86 6.42
CA GLU A 44 -3.69 27.21 5.64
C GLU A 44 -3.37 28.10 4.44
N ARG A 45 -2.31 28.89 4.59
CA ARG A 45 -1.75 29.69 3.50
C ARG A 45 -1.12 28.69 2.53
N ARG A 46 -1.92 28.22 1.58
CA ARG A 46 -1.45 27.47 0.42
C ARG A 46 -0.35 28.32 -0.24
N PRO A 47 0.93 27.90 -0.26
CA PRO A 47 1.92 28.64 -1.03
C PRO A 47 1.44 28.65 -2.47
N ALA A 48 1.32 29.84 -3.05
CA ALA A 48 1.06 29.98 -4.46
C ALA A 48 2.17 29.23 -5.19
N LEU A 49 1.79 28.22 -5.98
CA LEU A 49 2.69 27.59 -6.93
C LEU A 49 3.11 28.69 -7.90
N THR A 50 4.30 29.26 -7.66
CA THR A 50 4.96 30.04 -8.66
C THR A 50 5.21 29.11 -9.84
N ASP A 51 4.66 29.49 -10.99
CA ASP A 51 4.81 28.79 -12.25
C ASP A 51 6.32 28.77 -12.56
N SER A 52 6.99 27.67 -12.19
CA SER A 52 8.43 27.51 -12.38
C SER A 52 8.69 27.04 -13.81
N SER A 53 8.31 27.89 -14.77
CA SER A 53 8.77 27.79 -16.16
C SER A 53 10.23 28.27 -16.26
N SER A 54 11.09 27.76 -15.38
CA SER A 54 12.53 27.88 -15.55
C SER A 54 12.89 27.11 -16.83
N PRO A 55 13.65 27.67 -17.78
CA PRO A 55 14.12 26.92 -18.92
C PRO A 55 14.87 25.70 -18.39
N GLN A 56 14.38 24.49 -18.66
CA GLN A 56 15.09 23.28 -18.30
C GLN A 56 16.46 23.36 -18.98
N SER A 57 17.52 23.53 -18.19
CA SER A 57 18.87 23.56 -18.71
C SER A 57 19.14 22.22 -19.41
N LYS A 58 19.70 22.28 -20.63
CA LYS A 58 20.05 21.06 -21.35
C LYS A 58 20.92 20.18 -20.45
N PRO A 59 20.65 18.88 -20.36
CA PRO A 59 21.46 17.99 -19.53
C PRO A 59 22.91 18.09 -19.97
N SER A 60 23.86 18.08 -19.03
CA SER A 60 25.27 18.02 -19.39
C SER A 60 25.54 16.77 -20.23
N GLY A 61 26.53 16.81 -21.14
CA GLY A 61 26.77 15.68 -22.06
C GLY A 61 27.05 14.34 -21.37
N HIS A 62 27.46 14.34 -20.09
CA HIS A 62 27.55 13.12 -19.29
C HIS A 62 26.18 12.53 -18.95
N ILE A 63 25.22 13.36 -18.54
CA ILE A 63 23.85 12.95 -18.23
C ILE A 63 23.14 12.44 -19.48
N GLU A 64 23.33 13.07 -20.64
CA GLU A 64 22.75 12.60 -21.90
C GLU A 64 23.25 11.20 -22.29
N ARG A 65 24.57 10.94 -22.11
CA ARG A 65 25.14 9.60 -22.31
C ARG A 65 24.58 8.57 -21.34
N LEU A 66 24.36 8.95 -20.07
CA LEU A 66 23.75 8.07 -19.08
C LEU A 66 22.29 7.75 -19.41
N LEU A 67 21.49 8.77 -19.76
CA LEU A 67 20.10 8.60 -20.17
C LEU A 67 20.01 7.68 -21.39
N SER A 68 20.89 7.86 -22.38
CA SER A 68 20.95 6.98 -23.57
C SER A 68 21.20 5.52 -23.20
N LYS A 69 22.08 5.26 -22.22
CA LYS A 69 22.34 3.89 -21.72
C LYS A 69 21.11 3.31 -21.01
N ILE A 70 20.47 4.09 -20.15
CA ILE A 70 19.25 3.68 -19.43
C ILE A 70 18.15 3.35 -20.45
N HIS A 71 17.90 4.24 -21.40
CA HIS A 71 16.87 4.07 -22.43
C HIS A 71 17.15 2.84 -23.29
N ARG A 72 18.41 2.57 -23.65
CA ARG A 72 18.76 1.36 -24.40
C ARG A 72 18.39 0.08 -23.63
N VAL A 73 18.67 0.04 -22.33
CA VAL A 73 18.37 -1.14 -21.50
C VAL A 73 16.86 -1.28 -21.30
N THR A 74 16.16 -0.20 -20.92
CA THR A 74 14.71 -0.26 -20.72
C THR A 74 13.98 -0.59 -22.02
N ASN A 75 14.38 -0.05 -23.17
CA ASN A 75 13.80 -0.41 -24.47
C ASN A 75 14.06 -1.87 -24.84
N HIS A 76 15.24 -2.41 -24.53
CA HIS A 76 15.55 -3.82 -24.78
C HIS A 76 14.60 -4.74 -23.99
N TYR A 77 14.36 -4.44 -22.71
CA TYR A 77 13.44 -5.23 -21.89
C TYR A 77 11.98 -4.99 -22.25
N TYR A 78 11.59 -3.78 -22.66
CA TYR A 78 10.22 -3.46 -23.07
C TYR A 78 9.71 -4.34 -24.22
N GLN A 79 10.61 -4.82 -25.09
CA GLN A 79 10.28 -5.75 -26.18
C GLN A 79 9.92 -7.16 -25.69
N ARG A 80 10.29 -7.51 -24.45
CA ARG A 80 9.95 -8.78 -23.80
C ARG A 80 8.71 -8.60 -22.94
N THR A 81 7.59 -8.29 -23.59
CA THR A 81 6.33 -7.97 -22.91
C THR A 81 5.87 -9.13 -22.03
N LEU A 82 5.49 -8.82 -20.79
CA LEU A 82 4.95 -9.82 -19.87
C LEU A 82 3.56 -10.28 -20.31
N THR A 83 3.19 -11.51 -19.97
CA THR A 83 1.87 -12.10 -20.23
C THR A 83 1.11 -12.28 -18.92
N THR A 84 -0.21 -12.17 -18.94
CA THR A 84 -1.02 -12.38 -17.72
C THR A 84 -1.14 -13.87 -17.37
N GLN A 85 -0.79 -14.77 -18.29
CA GLN A 85 -0.79 -16.21 -18.06
C GLN A 85 0.44 -16.65 -17.26
N ASP A 86 1.62 -16.13 -17.63
CA ASP A 86 2.90 -16.62 -17.10
C ASP A 86 3.44 -15.77 -15.94
N GLN A 87 3.12 -14.47 -15.93
CA GLN A 87 3.55 -13.57 -14.86
C GLN A 87 2.46 -13.33 -13.83
N ASN A 88 2.89 -13.16 -12.59
CA ASN A 88 2.02 -12.86 -11.46
C ASN A 88 1.87 -11.34 -11.22
N CYS A 89 0.97 -10.96 -10.31
CA CYS A 89 0.67 -9.56 -10.03
C CYS A 89 1.89 -8.78 -9.50
N TRP A 90 2.77 -9.42 -8.71
CA TRP A 90 4.00 -8.80 -8.23
C TRP A 90 4.92 -8.39 -9.39
N GLU A 91 5.10 -9.28 -10.37
CA GLU A 91 5.93 -9.00 -11.55
C GLU A 91 5.32 -7.87 -12.40
N VAL A 92 4.00 -7.88 -12.61
CA VAL A 92 3.30 -6.81 -13.32
C VAL A 92 3.39 -5.47 -12.56
N MET A 93 3.32 -5.48 -11.22
CA MET A 93 3.57 -4.28 -10.42
C MET A 93 4.97 -3.71 -10.66
N HIS A 94 6.00 -4.57 -10.76
CA HIS A 94 7.38 -4.13 -11.04
C HIS A 94 7.56 -3.64 -12.48
N TRP A 95 6.78 -4.17 -13.42
CA TRP A 95 6.68 -3.62 -14.77
C TRP A 95 6.17 -2.17 -14.77
N ILE A 96 5.17 -1.87 -13.92
CA ILE A 96 4.65 -0.51 -13.75
C ILE A 96 5.70 0.42 -13.15
N ILE A 97 6.55 -0.04 -12.22
CA ILE A 97 7.64 0.78 -11.68
C ILE A 97 8.58 1.27 -12.80
N ALA A 98 8.90 0.38 -13.76
CA ALA A 98 9.82 0.72 -14.85
C ALA A 98 9.21 1.64 -15.92
N TYR A 99 7.93 1.46 -16.26
CA TYR A 99 7.31 2.12 -17.43
C TYR A 99 6.10 3.02 -17.11
N GLY A 100 5.67 3.07 -15.85
CA GLY A 100 4.55 3.87 -15.36
C GLY A 100 3.27 3.63 -16.14
N VAL A 101 2.56 4.71 -16.47
CA VAL A 101 1.31 4.69 -17.26
C VAL A 101 1.46 4.12 -18.67
N LYS A 102 2.68 4.05 -19.21
CA LYS A 102 2.97 3.47 -20.54
C LYS A 102 3.18 1.96 -20.49
N SER A 103 3.12 1.34 -19.32
CA SER A 103 3.31 -0.11 -19.17
C SER A 103 2.17 -0.89 -19.84
N HIS A 104 2.52 -1.82 -20.73
CA HIS A 104 1.59 -2.77 -21.34
C HIS A 104 2.02 -4.21 -21.09
N ILE A 105 1.04 -5.11 -20.99
CA ILE A 105 1.21 -6.57 -20.89
C ILE A 105 0.27 -7.26 -21.89
N LEU A 106 0.51 -8.53 -22.19
CA LEU A 106 -0.36 -9.33 -23.07
C LEU A 106 -1.39 -10.09 -22.25
N ARG A 107 -2.67 -9.95 -22.60
CA ARG A 107 -3.76 -10.71 -21.97
C ARG A 107 -3.75 -12.16 -22.44
N GLY A 108 -3.58 -13.10 -21.52
CA GLY A 108 -3.40 -14.52 -21.82
C GLY A 108 -1.92 -14.83 -22.01
N GLY A 109 -1.59 -15.59 -23.05
CA GLY A 109 -0.21 -15.93 -23.43
C GLY A 109 0.40 -14.96 -24.45
N SER A 110 1.42 -15.43 -25.18
CA SER A 110 2.22 -14.62 -26.13
C SER A 110 1.44 -14.07 -27.32
N ASP A 111 0.34 -14.72 -27.72
CA ASP A 111 -0.54 -14.26 -28.81
C ASP A 111 -1.67 -13.37 -28.30
N GLY A 112 -1.61 -12.99 -27.03
CA GLY A 112 -2.61 -12.18 -26.35
C GLY A 112 -2.68 -10.74 -26.87
N LEU A 113 -3.84 -10.10 -26.65
CA LEU A 113 -3.99 -8.67 -26.95
C LEU A 113 -3.25 -7.82 -25.91
N PRO A 114 -2.55 -6.76 -26.33
CA PRO A 114 -1.91 -5.83 -25.40
C PRO A 114 -2.97 -5.07 -24.60
N VAL A 115 -2.76 -4.99 -23.29
CA VAL A 115 -3.59 -4.23 -22.34
C VAL A 115 -2.70 -3.36 -21.47
N ASN A 116 -3.21 -2.22 -21.02
CA ASN A 116 -2.50 -1.37 -20.05
C ASN A 116 -2.38 -2.11 -18.71
N SER A 117 -1.17 -2.12 -18.12
CA SER A 117 -0.90 -2.90 -16.91
C SER A 117 -1.63 -2.37 -15.67
N ILE A 118 -1.68 -1.04 -15.52
CA ILE A 118 -2.41 -0.38 -14.43
C ILE A 118 -3.91 -0.66 -14.59
N GLY A 119 -4.45 -0.44 -15.78
CA GLY A 119 -5.85 -0.75 -16.11
C GLY A 119 -6.19 -2.21 -15.83
N TRP A 120 -5.35 -3.15 -16.24
CA TRP A 120 -5.55 -4.58 -15.99
C TRP A 120 -5.69 -4.88 -14.49
N LEU A 121 -4.75 -4.43 -13.67
CA LEU A 121 -4.78 -4.68 -12.22
C LEU A 121 -5.95 -3.96 -11.55
N CYS A 122 -6.19 -2.68 -11.85
CA CYS A 122 -7.28 -1.90 -11.25
C CYS A 122 -8.68 -2.43 -11.62
N TYR A 123 -8.84 -3.12 -12.75
CA TYR A 123 -10.12 -3.69 -13.18
C TYR A 123 -10.29 -5.16 -12.78
N GLY A 124 -9.53 -5.63 -11.79
CA GLY A 124 -9.64 -7.01 -11.28
C GLY A 124 -9.08 -8.07 -12.24
N GLY A 125 -8.23 -7.65 -13.19
CA GLY A 125 -7.48 -8.54 -14.05
C GLY A 125 -6.67 -9.53 -13.23
N ARG A 126 -6.54 -10.75 -13.76
CA ARG A 126 -5.84 -11.86 -13.11
C ARG A 126 -4.48 -12.03 -13.74
N CYS A 127 -3.45 -12.26 -12.94
CA CYS A 127 -2.10 -12.58 -13.36
C CYS A 127 -1.74 -13.93 -12.75
N ALA A 128 -1.28 -14.89 -13.58
CA ALA A 128 -1.13 -16.29 -13.21
C ALA A 128 -2.38 -16.86 -12.47
N GLY A 129 -3.57 -16.44 -12.93
CA GLY A 129 -4.83 -16.87 -12.35
C GLY A 129 -5.25 -16.20 -11.04
N GLN A 130 -4.51 -15.22 -10.50
CA GLN A 130 -4.83 -14.52 -9.24
C GLN A 130 -5.12 -13.02 -9.47
N PRO A 131 -6.18 -12.43 -8.88
CA PRO A 131 -6.39 -10.99 -8.91
C PRO A 131 -5.52 -10.28 -7.86
N LEU A 132 -5.14 -9.03 -8.11
CA LEU A 132 -4.46 -8.20 -7.10
C LEU A 132 -5.44 -7.50 -6.17
N VAL A 133 -6.51 -6.92 -6.71
CA VAL A 133 -7.50 -6.15 -5.95
C VAL A 133 -8.71 -7.01 -5.60
N TYR A 134 -9.22 -6.85 -4.38
CA TYR A 134 -10.36 -7.60 -3.88
C TYR A 134 -11.13 -6.79 -2.83
N LEU A 135 -12.28 -7.29 -2.40
CA LEU A 135 -13.06 -6.68 -1.32
C LEU A 135 -12.80 -7.36 0.01
N ASP A 136 -12.50 -6.56 1.02
CA ASP A 136 -12.45 -6.97 2.41
C ASP A 136 -13.45 -6.14 3.21
N GLN A 137 -14.46 -6.80 3.78
CA GLN A 137 -15.56 -6.16 4.51
C GLN A 137 -16.19 -4.97 3.76
N GLY A 138 -16.35 -5.11 2.43
CA GLY A 138 -16.93 -4.08 1.56
C GLY A 138 -15.98 -2.93 1.17
N ARG A 139 -14.72 -2.95 1.62
CA ARG A 139 -13.68 -1.99 1.21
C ARG A 139 -12.75 -2.59 0.17
N ILE A 140 -12.32 -1.76 -0.79
CA ILE A 140 -11.32 -2.14 -1.78
C ILE A 140 -9.94 -2.25 -1.13
N THR A 141 -9.23 -3.35 -1.38
CA THR A 141 -7.87 -3.56 -0.88
C THR A 141 -7.04 -4.37 -1.89
N ALA A 142 -5.73 -4.45 -1.67
CA ALA A 142 -4.81 -5.23 -2.48
C ALA A 142 -4.26 -6.44 -1.69
N SER A 143 -4.27 -7.62 -2.33
CA SER A 143 -3.83 -8.87 -1.73
C SER A 143 -2.36 -8.83 -1.38
N LYS A 144 -2.01 -9.22 -0.14
CA LYS A 144 -0.64 -9.36 0.36
C LYS A 144 -0.24 -10.82 0.47
N GLY A 145 0.96 -11.16 0.01
CA GLY A 145 1.50 -12.52 0.06
C GLY A 145 2.35 -12.88 -1.16
N PRO A 146 2.72 -14.16 -1.32
CA PRO A 146 3.43 -14.63 -2.52
C PRO A 146 2.66 -14.28 -3.80
N HIS A 147 3.37 -13.93 -4.87
CA HIS A 147 2.83 -13.63 -6.21
C HIS A 147 1.98 -12.35 -6.33
N VAL A 148 1.73 -11.65 -5.22
CA VAL A 148 1.02 -10.36 -5.15
C VAL A 148 1.87 -9.35 -4.38
N GLN A 149 1.31 -8.31 -3.76
CA GLN A 149 2.14 -7.33 -3.07
C GLN A 149 2.84 -7.94 -1.84
N GLY A 150 4.11 -7.60 -1.63
CA GLY A 150 4.88 -8.07 -0.48
C GLY A 150 4.56 -7.29 0.80
N HIS A 151 4.19 -6.02 0.66
CA HIS A 151 3.95 -5.10 1.76
C HIS A 151 2.61 -4.36 1.59
N GLN A 152 1.97 -4.02 2.72
CA GLN A 152 0.76 -3.21 2.70
C GLN A 152 1.04 -1.83 2.10
N GLY A 153 0.12 -1.31 1.28
CA GLY A 153 0.30 -0.04 0.58
C GLY A 153 1.28 -0.06 -0.60
N GLN A 154 1.93 -1.19 -0.91
CA GLN A 154 2.91 -1.26 -2.01
C GLN A 154 2.24 -1.00 -3.37
N PHE A 155 1.06 -1.57 -3.63
CA PHE A 155 0.33 -1.27 -4.86
C PHE A 155 -0.05 0.21 -4.95
N LEU A 156 -0.56 0.79 -3.86
CA LEU A 156 -0.91 2.20 -3.81
C LEU A 156 0.33 3.11 -4.03
N ALA A 157 1.49 2.75 -3.48
CA ALA A 157 2.73 3.48 -3.70
C ALA A 157 3.15 3.48 -5.17
N ILE A 158 3.00 2.35 -5.86
CA ILE A 158 3.31 2.22 -7.29
C ILE A 158 2.35 3.07 -8.14
N LEU A 159 1.05 3.07 -7.82
CA LEU A 159 0.08 3.95 -8.48
C LEU A 159 0.45 5.43 -8.30
N ALA A 160 0.83 5.82 -7.07
CA ALA A 160 1.24 7.18 -6.75
C ALA A 160 2.50 7.59 -7.54
N GLN A 161 3.53 6.73 -7.57
CA GLN A 161 4.77 6.96 -8.33
C GLN A 161 4.51 7.04 -9.84
N ALA A 162 3.55 6.26 -10.34
CA ALA A 162 3.10 6.33 -11.72
C ALA A 162 2.19 7.54 -12.02
N LYS A 163 1.90 8.39 -11.02
CA LYS A 163 1.01 9.56 -11.14
C LYS A 163 -0.41 9.21 -11.57
N VAL A 164 -0.90 8.06 -11.12
CA VAL A 164 -2.32 7.71 -11.27
C VAL A 164 -3.13 8.63 -10.35
N MET A 165 -4.21 9.20 -10.87
CA MET A 165 -5.04 10.17 -10.15
C MET A 165 -5.95 9.45 -9.14
N LYS A 166 -6.34 10.13 -8.06
CA LYS A 166 -7.19 9.54 -7.01
C LYS A 166 -8.59 9.14 -7.51
N ASP A 167 -9.10 9.80 -8.55
CA ASP A 167 -10.39 9.51 -9.18
C ASP A 167 -10.31 8.38 -10.21
N TYR A 168 -9.12 7.83 -10.46
CA TYR A 168 -8.94 6.73 -11.40
C TYR A 168 -9.76 5.50 -10.95
N PRO A 169 -10.53 4.89 -11.87
CA PRO A 169 -11.47 3.84 -11.53
C PRO A 169 -10.78 2.52 -11.15
N VAL A 170 -11.34 1.87 -10.13
CA VAL A 170 -10.98 0.52 -9.67
C VAL A 170 -12.26 -0.32 -9.64
N ARG A 171 -12.22 -1.55 -10.13
CA ARG A 171 -13.40 -2.43 -10.21
C ARG A 171 -13.09 -3.80 -9.63
N VAL A 172 -14.00 -4.29 -8.78
CA VAL A 172 -13.97 -5.66 -8.25
C VAL A 172 -15.36 -6.28 -8.45
N GLY A 173 -15.43 -7.26 -9.35
CA GLY A 173 -16.71 -7.81 -9.79
C GLY A 173 -17.61 -6.72 -10.37
N ASN A 174 -18.83 -6.59 -9.82
CA ASN A 174 -19.80 -5.59 -10.27
C ASN A 174 -19.72 -4.27 -9.49
N GLN A 175 -18.80 -4.15 -8.53
CA GLN A 175 -18.67 -2.96 -7.69
C GLN A 175 -17.60 -2.03 -8.27
N SER A 176 -17.85 -0.73 -8.17
CA SER A 176 -16.98 0.32 -8.69
C SER A 176 -16.47 1.19 -7.55
N PHE A 177 -15.17 1.44 -7.58
CA PHE A 177 -14.40 2.23 -6.63
C PHE A 177 -13.46 3.15 -7.40
N THR A 178 -12.67 3.89 -6.65
CA THR A 178 -11.61 4.77 -7.13
C THR A 178 -10.31 4.47 -6.38
N VAL A 179 -9.21 5.05 -6.85
CA VAL A 179 -7.95 5.03 -6.09
C VAL A 179 -8.11 5.76 -4.74
N ALA A 180 -9.01 6.75 -4.63
CA ALA A 180 -9.33 7.40 -3.37
C ALA A 180 -9.88 6.42 -2.32
N ASP A 181 -10.73 5.46 -2.72
CA ASP A 181 -11.25 4.44 -1.81
C ASP A 181 -10.15 3.50 -1.30
N LEU A 182 -9.17 3.20 -2.17
CA LEU A 182 -7.97 2.44 -1.77
C LEU A 182 -7.09 3.27 -0.82
N ILE A 183 -6.93 4.57 -1.05
CA ILE A 183 -6.22 5.48 -0.14
C ILE A 183 -6.85 5.45 1.25
N GLU A 184 -8.17 5.58 1.35
CA GLU A 184 -8.87 5.53 2.64
C GLU A 184 -8.69 4.17 3.34
N THR A 185 -8.74 3.07 2.58
CA THR A 185 -8.48 1.74 3.15
C THR A 185 -7.05 1.59 3.66
N GLU A 186 -6.07 2.10 2.92
CA GLU A 186 -4.67 2.04 3.33
C GLU A 186 -4.37 2.93 4.54
N LYS A 187 -5.04 4.09 4.68
CA LYS A 187 -4.96 4.95 5.87
C LYS A 187 -5.45 4.26 7.14
N LEU A 188 -6.54 3.49 7.07
CA LEU A 188 -7.06 2.72 8.22
C LEU A 188 -6.05 1.69 8.73
N GLY A 189 -5.18 1.19 7.85
CA GLY A 189 -4.11 0.26 8.19
C GLY A 189 -2.85 0.91 8.78
N CYS A 190 -2.81 2.24 8.96
CA CYS A 190 -1.69 2.94 9.58
C CYS A 190 -1.74 2.79 11.12
N GLN A 191 -1.06 1.78 11.65
CA GLN A 191 -1.00 1.50 13.09
C GLN A 191 0.43 1.63 13.63
N SER A 192 0.54 1.95 14.91
CA SER A 192 1.85 2.03 15.60
C SER A 192 2.56 0.68 15.56
N GLY A 193 3.90 0.70 15.38
CA GLY A 193 4.72 -0.51 15.33
C GLY A 193 4.66 -1.29 14.01
N MET A 194 3.90 -0.81 13.01
CA MET A 194 3.85 -1.41 11.68
C MET A 194 4.87 -0.77 10.73
N GLU A 195 5.27 -1.51 9.71
CA GLU A 195 6.03 -0.99 8.58
C GLU A 195 5.10 -0.15 7.70
N LEU A 196 5.40 1.15 7.55
CA LEU A 196 4.54 2.13 6.87
C LEU A 196 5.16 2.73 5.61
N THR A 197 6.34 2.28 5.16
CA THR A 197 7.13 2.93 4.10
C THR A 197 6.31 3.15 2.84
N PHE A 198 5.65 2.11 2.33
CA PHE A 198 4.87 2.22 1.10
C PHE A 198 3.63 3.11 1.26
N LYS A 199 2.95 3.02 2.40
CA LYS A 199 1.82 3.91 2.71
C LYS A 199 2.29 5.36 2.77
N LEU A 200 3.43 5.64 3.39
CA LEU A 200 4.00 6.98 3.48
C LEU A 200 4.47 7.51 2.12
N ILE A 201 5.09 6.67 1.28
CA ILE A 201 5.40 7.05 -0.12
C ILE A 201 4.12 7.47 -0.84
N ALA A 202 3.07 6.65 -0.75
CA ALA A 202 1.82 6.93 -1.42
C ALA A 202 1.13 8.20 -0.90
N LEU A 203 1.09 8.40 0.41
CA LEU A 203 0.38 9.51 1.06
C LEU A 203 1.15 10.83 1.00
N ALA A 204 2.48 10.78 0.86
CA ALA A 204 3.31 11.97 0.68
C ALA A 204 3.22 12.55 -0.74
N ILE A 205 2.84 11.74 -1.73
CA ILE A 205 2.60 12.21 -3.10
C ILE A 205 1.28 12.97 -3.12
N ILE A 206 1.33 14.18 -3.70
CA ILE A 206 0.12 15.00 -3.89
C ILE A 206 -0.72 14.35 -4.98
N TRP A 207 -1.87 13.81 -4.58
CA TRP A 207 -2.92 13.35 -5.47
C TRP A 207 -3.71 14.58 -5.95
N THR A 208 -3.21 15.24 -7.00
CA THR A 208 -3.96 16.29 -7.70
C THR A 208 -5.17 15.72 -8.41
#